data_AF-A0A349PPF5-F1
#
_entry.id   AF-A0A349PPF5-F1
#
_cell.length_a   1.000
_cell.length_b   1.000
_cell.length_c   1.000
_cell.angle_alpha   90.00
_cell.angle_beta   90.00
_cell.angle_gamma   90.00
#
_symmetry.space_group_name_H-M   'P 1'
#
loop_
_entity.id
_entity.type
_entity.pdbx_description
1 polymer ?
#
loop_
_entity_poly.entity_id
_entity_poly.type
_entity_poly.pdbx_seq_one_letter_code
_entity_poly.pdbx_strand_id
1 'polypeptide(L)'
;MGLSFHYKGKLREPQSLKKMIEEVTDICKANKWEFAVFEDTFPNNTFTIEPNKDKVYGIFFNPPKCETVDLTFLSNGRLCAAYNLELNKNLEKLEDDLYLYYLSVKTQYCGPGIHKLLIPIFDYLNKNYFEEFEFTDEGQYWETRDEKLLEEIFDRYSNLINSFGSVLEHIPIIEGESIEAYILRMAEIVKNQHLK
;
A
#
# COMPACT_ATOMS: atom_id res chain seq x y z
N MET A 1 3.15 -13.03 -4.59
CA MET A 1 3.43 -11.80 -3.81
C MET A 1 4.30 -10.91 -4.67
N GLY A 2 3.99 -9.62 -4.73
CA GLY A 2 4.70 -8.63 -5.54
C GLY A 2 4.86 -7.36 -4.72
N LEU A 3 5.71 -6.45 -5.17
CA LEU A 3 6.22 -5.33 -4.38
C LEU A 3 5.11 -4.50 -3.75
N SER A 4 5.21 -4.34 -2.43
CA SER A 4 4.27 -3.61 -1.60
C SER A 4 4.99 -2.79 -0.53
N PHE A 5 4.34 -1.71 -0.10
CA PHE A 5 4.62 -1.10 1.19
C PHE A 5 3.67 -1.67 2.22
N HIS A 6 4.18 -1.85 3.44
CA HIS A 6 3.38 -2.19 4.61
C HIS A 6 3.63 -1.15 5.69
N TYR A 7 2.57 -0.61 6.26
CA TYR A 7 2.70 0.46 7.23
C TYR A 7 1.57 0.49 8.24
N LYS A 8 1.88 1.04 9.41
CA LYS A 8 0.95 1.35 10.48
C LYS A 8 1.51 2.49 11.30
N GLY A 9 0.66 3.12 12.10
CA GLY A 9 1.07 4.21 12.97
C GLY A 9 -0.12 5.04 13.39
N LYS A 10 0.17 6.23 13.92
CA LYS A 10 -0.83 7.13 14.46
C LYS A 10 -0.49 8.57 14.11
N LEU A 11 -1.50 9.40 13.90
CA LEU A 11 -1.31 10.84 13.83
C LEU A 11 -0.90 11.36 15.22
N ARG A 12 0.19 12.13 15.28
CA ARG A 12 0.76 12.65 16.53
C ARG A 12 -0.16 13.63 17.23
N GLU A 13 -0.74 14.56 16.47
CA GLU A 13 -1.60 15.62 17.01
C GLU A 13 -2.85 15.78 16.13
N PRO A 14 -4.07 15.80 16.72
CA PRO A 14 -5.31 15.92 15.94
C PRO A 14 -5.40 17.22 15.14
N GLN A 15 -4.81 18.32 15.65
CA GLN A 15 -4.77 19.62 14.98
C GLN A 15 -3.94 19.61 13.70
N SER A 16 -3.01 18.66 13.57
CA SER A 16 -2.09 18.59 12.43
C SER A 16 -2.72 17.98 11.17
N LEU A 17 -3.88 17.34 11.30
CA LEU A 17 -4.57 16.63 10.22
C LEU A 17 -4.80 17.51 8.99
N LYS A 18 -5.40 18.68 9.19
CA LYS A 18 -5.74 19.59 8.09
C LYS A 18 -4.50 20.01 7.30
N LYS A 19 -3.43 20.39 8.00
CA LYS A 19 -2.17 20.78 7.36
C LYS A 19 -1.54 19.62 6.59
N MET A 20 -1.57 18.41 7.16
CA MET A 20 -1.10 17.20 6.49
C MET A 20 -1.87 16.96 5.17
N ILE A 21 -3.21 17.07 5.22
CA ILE A 21 -4.08 16.92 4.03
C ILE A 21 -3.74 17.97 2.98
N GLU A 22 -3.56 19.24 3.37
CA GLU A 22 -3.21 20.33 2.46
C GLU A 22 -1.88 20.05 1.74
N GLU A 23 -0.84 19.65 2.47
CA GLU A 23 0.48 19.35 1.90
C GLU A 23 0.44 18.13 0.96
N VAL A 24 -0.27 17.06 1.34
CA VAL A 24 -0.45 15.87 0.47
C VAL A 24 -1.28 16.22 -0.77
N THR A 25 -2.31 17.05 -0.61
CA THR A 25 -3.14 17.53 -1.72
C THR A 25 -2.30 18.30 -2.74
N ASP A 26 -1.39 19.17 -2.28
CA ASP A 26 -0.51 19.92 -3.17
C ASP A 26 0.45 19.01 -3.94
N ILE A 27 0.98 17.97 -3.28
CA ILE A 27 1.77 16.92 -3.95
C ILE A 27 0.94 16.21 -5.03
N CYS A 28 -0.30 15.81 -4.70
CA CYS A 28 -1.19 15.14 -5.64
C CYS A 28 -1.50 16.04 -6.85
N LYS A 29 -1.83 17.31 -6.63
CA LYS A 29 -2.08 18.29 -7.70
C LYS A 29 -0.85 18.49 -8.59
N ALA A 30 0.33 18.66 -8.00
CA ALA A 30 1.57 18.85 -8.74
C ALA A 30 1.90 17.65 -9.65
N ASN A 31 1.61 16.43 -9.17
CA ASN A 31 1.86 15.19 -9.90
C ASN A 31 0.66 14.72 -10.74
N LYS A 32 -0.47 15.46 -10.71
CA LYS A 32 -1.74 15.09 -11.36
C LYS A 32 -2.28 13.73 -10.92
N TRP A 33 -2.14 13.42 -9.64
CA TRP A 33 -2.71 12.22 -9.03
C TRP A 33 -4.14 12.49 -8.57
N GLU A 34 -5.01 11.50 -8.75
CA GLU A 34 -6.35 11.55 -8.17
C GLU A 34 -6.27 11.38 -6.66
N PHE A 35 -7.15 12.04 -5.93
CA PHE A 35 -7.23 11.95 -4.48
C PHE A 35 -8.65 12.23 -4.01
N ALA A 36 -8.97 11.78 -2.80
CA ALA A 36 -10.19 12.17 -2.10
C ALA A 36 -9.89 12.49 -0.64
N VAL A 37 -10.55 13.53 -0.14
CA VAL A 37 -10.44 13.99 1.24
C VAL A 37 -11.71 13.58 1.98
N PHE A 38 -11.54 13.02 3.18
CA PHE A 38 -12.63 12.70 4.09
C PHE A 38 -12.82 13.84 5.10
N GLU A 39 -13.15 13.52 6.35
CA GLU A 39 -13.17 14.51 7.41
C GLU A 39 -11.75 15.07 7.61
N ASP A 40 -11.60 16.38 7.57
CA ASP A 40 -10.30 17.06 7.61
C ASP A 40 -9.91 17.54 9.02
N THR A 41 -10.83 17.38 9.99
CA THR A 41 -10.68 17.86 11.36
C THR A 41 -11.33 16.89 12.34
N PHE A 42 -10.65 16.59 13.45
CA PHE A 42 -11.25 15.79 14.52
C PHE A 42 -12.20 16.63 15.39
N PRO A 43 -13.32 16.06 15.87
CA PRO A 43 -14.20 16.75 16.82
C PRO A 43 -13.42 17.25 18.04
N ASN A 44 -13.62 18.53 18.38
CA ASN A 44 -12.92 19.23 19.47
C ASN A 44 -11.39 19.23 19.39
N ASN A 45 -10.80 18.89 18.24
CA ASN A 45 -9.36 18.67 18.09
C ASN A 45 -8.80 17.69 19.13
N THR A 46 -9.51 16.58 19.35
CA THR A 46 -9.10 15.53 20.30
C THR A 46 -9.26 14.15 19.68
N PHE A 47 -8.37 13.23 20.03
CA PHE A 47 -8.57 11.81 19.74
C PHE A 47 -9.56 11.19 20.72
N THR A 48 -10.34 10.23 20.23
CA THR A 48 -11.16 9.38 21.09
C THR A 48 -10.34 8.22 21.64
N ILE A 49 -10.77 7.64 22.75
CA ILE A 49 -10.17 6.40 23.28
C ILE A 49 -10.58 5.21 22.40
N GLU A 50 -11.88 5.07 22.16
CA GLU A 50 -12.43 4.06 21.26
C GLU A 50 -12.71 4.67 19.88
N PRO A 51 -12.33 3.99 18.78
CA PRO A 51 -12.58 4.47 17.44
C PRO A 51 -14.07 4.46 17.09
N ASN A 52 -14.54 5.54 16.46
CA ASN A 52 -15.86 5.64 15.88
C ASN A 52 -15.91 4.79 14.58
N LYS A 53 -17.06 4.15 14.32
CA LYS A 53 -17.33 3.27 13.18
C LYS A 53 -17.89 3.97 11.93
N ASP A 54 -18.31 5.23 12.06
CA ASP A 54 -19.06 5.97 11.05
C ASP A 54 -18.19 6.94 10.24
N LYS A 55 -16.98 7.26 10.72
CA LYS A 55 -16.15 8.33 10.17
C LYS A 55 -14.70 7.91 10.00
N VAL A 56 -14.17 8.28 8.85
CA VAL A 56 -12.74 8.26 8.51
C VAL A 56 -12.27 9.69 8.35
N TYR A 57 -11.04 9.96 8.77
CA TYR A 57 -10.39 11.26 8.69
C TYR A 57 -9.16 11.18 7.79
N GLY A 58 -8.82 12.23 7.05
CA GLY A 58 -7.61 12.23 6.22
C GLY A 58 -7.85 12.19 4.72
N ILE A 59 -6.91 11.61 3.99
CA ILE A 59 -6.84 11.65 2.53
C ILE A 59 -6.34 10.30 2.01
N PHE A 60 -6.90 9.84 0.90
CA PHE A 60 -6.22 8.85 0.06
C PHE A 60 -5.86 9.46 -1.29
N PHE A 61 -4.89 8.86 -1.97
CA PHE A 61 -4.50 9.27 -3.33
C PHE A 61 -4.03 8.09 -4.19
N ASN A 62 -4.08 8.26 -5.50
CA ASN A 62 -3.84 7.23 -6.50
C ASN A 62 -2.69 7.63 -7.44
N PRO A 63 -1.44 7.25 -7.11
CA PRO A 63 -0.33 7.34 -8.07
C PRO A 63 -0.57 6.43 -9.30
N PRO A 64 -0.04 6.76 -10.48
CA PRO A 64 -0.23 5.95 -11.68
C PRO A 64 0.21 4.49 -11.50
N LYS A 65 -0.70 3.56 -11.82
CA LYS A 65 -0.48 2.10 -11.74
C LYS A 65 -0.03 1.61 -10.35
N CYS A 66 -0.34 2.36 -9.30
CA CYS A 66 -0.20 1.96 -7.90
C CYS A 66 -1.59 1.67 -7.34
N GLU A 67 -1.69 0.81 -6.32
CA GLU A 67 -2.89 0.78 -5.48
C GLU A 67 -3.05 2.11 -4.73
N THR A 68 -4.25 2.33 -4.18
CA THR A 68 -4.58 3.53 -3.39
C THR A 68 -3.69 3.64 -2.15
N VAL A 69 -3.07 4.80 -1.98
CA VAL A 69 -2.30 5.12 -0.77
C VAL A 69 -3.23 5.78 0.24
N ASP A 70 -3.52 5.08 1.33
CA ASP A 70 -4.37 5.55 2.42
C ASP A 70 -3.55 6.29 3.50
N LEU A 71 -3.76 7.60 3.62
CA LEU A 71 -3.33 8.41 4.77
C LEU A 71 -4.57 8.81 5.58
N THR A 72 -5.32 7.79 5.95
CA THR A 72 -6.60 7.90 6.63
C THR A 72 -6.53 7.33 8.04
N PHE A 73 -7.32 7.91 8.94
CA PHE A 73 -7.28 7.64 10.37
C PHE A 73 -8.68 7.39 10.93
N LEU A 74 -8.76 6.54 11.94
CA LEU A 74 -9.94 6.47 12.81
C LEU A 74 -9.92 7.63 13.81
N SER A 75 -11.03 7.83 14.53
CA SER A 75 -11.15 8.93 15.51
C SER A 75 -10.17 8.85 16.68
N ASN A 76 -9.55 7.70 16.92
CA ASN A 76 -8.47 7.53 17.89
C ASN A 76 -7.08 7.92 17.33
N GLY A 77 -7.04 8.43 16.10
CA GLY A 77 -5.84 8.90 15.40
C GLY A 77 -5.02 7.78 14.75
N ARG A 78 -5.39 6.49 14.89
CA ARG A 78 -4.62 5.39 14.29
C ARG A 78 -4.91 5.28 12.81
N LEU A 79 -3.86 5.02 12.02
CA LEU A 79 -3.98 4.77 10.59
C LEU A 79 -4.91 3.57 10.34
N CYS A 80 -5.81 3.71 9.38
CA CYS A 80 -6.72 2.66 8.96
C CYS A 80 -7.18 2.96 7.53
N ALA A 81 -7.07 1.99 6.63
CA ALA A 81 -7.59 2.15 5.28
C ALA A 81 -9.11 2.31 5.31
N ALA A 82 -9.67 3.21 4.50
CA ALA A 82 -11.10 3.51 4.56
C ALA A 82 -11.98 2.26 4.35
N TYR A 83 -11.54 1.34 3.50
CA TYR A 83 -12.26 0.07 3.26
C TYR A 83 -12.21 -0.89 4.47
N ASN A 84 -11.16 -0.86 5.29
CA ASN A 84 -11.07 -1.69 6.49
C ASN A 84 -12.16 -1.30 7.51
N LEU A 85 -12.48 -0.01 7.64
CA LEU A 85 -13.58 0.43 8.50
C LEU A 85 -14.92 -0.12 8.01
N GLU A 86 -15.19 -0.03 6.71
CA GLU A 86 -16.44 -0.52 6.12
C GLU A 86 -16.63 -2.03 6.27
N LEU A 87 -15.55 -2.81 6.11
CA LEU A 87 -15.59 -4.26 6.30
C LEU A 87 -15.87 -4.64 7.77
N ASN A 88 -15.36 -3.86 8.71
CA ASN A 88 -15.39 -4.15 10.14
C ASN A 88 -16.49 -3.42 10.92
N LYS A 89 -17.31 -2.57 10.28
CA LYS A 89 -18.34 -1.75 10.95
C LYS A 89 -19.37 -2.54 11.77
N ASN A 90 -19.58 -3.80 11.41
CA ASN A 90 -20.54 -4.69 12.08
C ASN A 90 -19.94 -5.44 13.29
N LEU A 91 -18.63 -5.37 13.51
CA LEU A 91 -18.00 -5.96 14.70
C LEU A 91 -18.51 -5.25 15.96
N GLU A 92 -18.52 -5.94 17.10
CA GLU A 92 -18.82 -5.31 18.39
C GLU A 92 -17.75 -4.27 18.73
N LYS A 93 -16.47 -4.63 18.57
CA LYS A 93 -15.33 -3.73 18.65
C LYS A 93 -14.51 -3.81 17.36
N LEU A 94 -14.08 -2.68 16.84
CA LEU A 94 -13.27 -2.67 15.62
C LEU A 94 -11.95 -3.43 15.85
N GLU A 95 -11.41 -3.32 17.06
CA GLU A 95 -10.17 -3.95 17.50
C GLU A 95 -10.24 -5.48 17.61
N ASP A 96 -11.41 -6.09 17.42
CA ASP A 96 -11.51 -7.54 17.30
C ASP A 96 -10.85 -8.04 16.00
N ASP A 97 -10.65 -7.16 15.01
CA ASP A 97 -9.80 -7.42 13.84
C ASP A 97 -8.34 -7.01 14.11
N LEU A 98 -7.48 -8.03 14.21
CA LEU A 98 -6.03 -7.87 14.42
C LEU A 98 -5.34 -7.08 13.30
N TYR A 99 -5.94 -6.99 12.12
CA TYR A 99 -5.38 -6.35 10.94
C TYR A 99 -5.97 -4.96 10.66
N LEU A 100 -6.90 -4.47 11.49
CA LEU A 100 -7.58 -3.18 11.30
C LEU A 100 -6.61 -2.02 11.00
N TYR A 101 -5.49 -2.00 11.72
CA TYR A 101 -4.47 -0.94 11.68
C TYR A 101 -3.27 -1.27 10.77
N TYR A 102 -3.29 -2.39 10.06
CA TYR A 102 -2.23 -2.78 9.14
C TYR A 102 -2.63 -2.42 7.72
N LEU A 103 -1.90 -1.47 7.14
CA LEU A 103 -2.12 -1.01 5.77
C LEU A 103 -1.07 -1.63 4.86
N SER A 104 -1.48 -1.87 3.62
CA SER A 104 -0.55 -2.27 2.56
C SER A 104 -0.94 -1.61 1.25
N VAL A 105 0.06 -1.20 0.46
CA VAL A 105 -0.17 -0.71 -0.90
C VAL A 105 0.75 -1.45 -1.87
N LYS A 106 0.18 -2.09 -2.91
CA LYS A 106 0.98 -2.69 -3.97
C LYS A 106 1.52 -1.61 -4.89
N THR A 107 2.83 -1.65 -5.08
CA THR A 107 3.60 -0.76 -5.95
C THR A 107 4.20 -1.51 -7.15
N GLN A 108 4.01 -2.83 -7.24
CA GLN A 108 4.55 -3.70 -8.29
C GLN A 108 4.39 -3.16 -9.73
N TYR A 109 3.28 -2.49 -10.02
CA TYR A 109 2.95 -2.03 -11.38
C TYR A 109 3.22 -0.55 -11.63
N CYS A 110 3.58 0.23 -10.60
CA CYS A 110 3.87 1.67 -10.74
C CYS A 110 5.29 1.94 -11.24
N GLY A 111 6.15 0.92 -11.22
CA GLY A 111 7.56 1.00 -11.57
C GLY A 111 8.42 1.66 -10.48
N PRO A 112 9.76 1.54 -10.59
CA PRO A 112 10.69 2.00 -9.57
C PRO A 112 10.65 3.51 -9.35
N GLY A 113 10.34 4.30 -10.39
CA GLY A 113 10.26 5.76 -10.29
C GLY A 113 9.14 6.25 -9.38
N ILE A 114 7.91 5.77 -9.56
CA ILE A 114 6.78 6.15 -8.69
C ILE A 114 6.97 5.58 -7.28
N HIS A 115 7.43 4.33 -7.18
CA HIS A 115 7.75 3.70 -5.90
C HIS A 115 8.75 4.55 -5.09
N LYS A 116 9.87 4.94 -5.72
CA LYS A 116 10.88 5.83 -5.14
C LYS A 116 10.31 7.20 -4.76
N LEU A 117 9.37 7.74 -5.53
CA LEU A 117 8.75 9.05 -5.25
C LEU A 117 7.84 9.04 -4.02
N LEU A 118 7.21 7.90 -3.70
CA LEU A 118 6.37 7.74 -2.52
C LEU A 118 7.17 7.71 -1.22
N ILE A 119 8.38 7.17 -1.26
CA ILE A 119 9.26 7.02 -0.11
C ILE A 119 9.59 8.34 0.61
N PRO A 120 10.03 9.44 -0.06
CA PRO A 120 10.25 10.72 0.61
C PRO A 120 8.96 11.35 1.12
N ILE A 121 7.79 11.05 0.53
CA ILE A 121 6.50 11.50 1.06
C ILE A 121 6.26 10.83 2.42
N PHE A 122 6.39 9.50 2.52
CA PHE A 122 6.27 8.77 3.78
C PHE A 122 7.33 9.19 4.81
N ASP A 123 8.59 9.41 4.40
CA ASP A 123 9.65 9.88 5.30
C ASP A 123 9.34 11.27 5.88
N TYR A 124 8.84 12.18 5.05
CA TYR A 124 8.40 13.49 5.48
C TYR A 124 7.18 13.41 6.42
N LEU A 125 6.18 12.59 6.09
CA LEU A 125 4.99 12.43 6.92
C LEU A 125 5.31 11.82 8.28
N ASN A 126 6.19 10.82 8.31
CA ASN A 126 6.68 10.23 9.54
C ASN A 126 7.33 11.28 10.46
N LYS A 127 8.24 12.08 9.91
CA LYS A 127 8.96 13.12 10.67
C LYS A 127 8.01 14.19 11.23
N ASN A 128 7.03 14.62 10.45
CA ASN A 128 6.25 15.81 10.77
C ASN A 128 4.90 15.51 11.44
N TYR A 129 4.25 14.39 11.10
CA TYR A 129 2.85 14.15 11.44
C TYR A 129 2.61 12.87 12.23
N PHE A 130 3.45 11.84 12.09
CA PHE A 130 3.16 10.54 12.71
C PHE A 130 3.92 10.30 14.02
N GLU A 131 3.34 9.41 14.83
CA GLU A 131 3.94 8.75 15.98
C GLU A 131 3.74 7.24 15.85
N GLU A 132 4.61 6.45 16.49
CA GLU A 132 4.56 4.98 16.43
C GLU A 132 4.51 4.43 14.99
N PHE A 133 5.13 5.13 14.05
CA PHE A 133 5.08 4.76 12.63
C PHE A 133 6.07 3.64 12.32
N GLU A 134 5.55 2.54 11.81
CA GLU A 134 6.32 1.42 11.27
C GLU A 134 6.06 1.35 9.76
N PHE A 135 7.13 1.22 8.99
CA PHE A 135 7.08 1.11 7.54
C PHE A 135 8.05 0.02 7.08
N THR A 136 7.59 -0.83 6.17
CA THR A 136 8.39 -1.87 5.53
C THR A 136 8.18 -1.79 4.03
N ASP A 137 9.28 -1.88 3.31
CA ASP A 137 9.31 -1.83 1.85
C ASP A 137 9.86 -3.14 1.27
N GLU A 138 9.04 -3.87 0.53
CA GLU A 138 9.50 -5.08 -0.17
C GLU A 138 10.50 -4.77 -1.31
N GLY A 139 10.54 -3.51 -1.78
CA GLY A 139 11.55 -2.96 -2.68
C GLY A 139 12.88 -2.60 -2.01
N GLN A 140 12.95 -2.63 -0.67
CA GLN A 140 14.13 -2.35 0.15
C GLN A 140 14.72 -0.93 0.00
N TYR A 141 14.05 -0.04 -0.72
CA TYR A 141 14.52 1.32 -0.93
C TYR A 141 14.27 2.20 0.29
N TRP A 142 13.22 1.88 1.07
CA TRP A 142 12.96 2.52 2.37
C TRP A 142 14.19 2.46 3.29
N GLU A 143 14.82 1.30 3.37
CA GLU A 143 15.90 1.01 4.30
C GLU A 143 17.28 1.35 3.73
N THR A 144 17.48 1.14 2.43
CA THR A 144 18.82 1.21 1.81
C THR A 144 19.08 2.51 1.05
N ARG A 145 18.03 3.13 0.50
CA ARG A 145 18.12 4.20 -0.51
C ARG A 145 18.96 3.80 -1.75
N ASP A 146 19.16 2.51 -2.00
CA ASP A 146 19.92 2.00 -3.14
C ASP A 146 19.00 1.88 -4.37
N GLU A 147 19.16 2.81 -5.31
CA GLU A 147 18.35 2.86 -6.53
C GLU A 147 18.60 1.67 -7.44
N LYS A 148 19.85 1.19 -7.50
CA LYS A 148 20.21 0.06 -8.34
C LYS A 148 19.60 -1.23 -7.79
N LEU A 149 19.65 -1.42 -6.47
CA LEU A 149 18.98 -2.54 -5.82
C LEU A 149 17.47 -2.50 -6.08
N LEU A 150 16.85 -1.33 -5.98
CA LEU A 150 15.42 -1.17 -6.28
C LEU A 150 15.09 -1.59 -7.72
N GLU A 151 15.88 -1.13 -8.70
CA GLU A 151 15.72 -1.48 -10.11
C GLU A 151 15.86 -3.01 -10.33
N GLU A 152 16.92 -3.62 -9.78
CA GLU A 152 17.15 -5.07 -9.85
C GLU A 152 15.99 -5.87 -9.26
N ILE A 153 15.41 -5.39 -8.15
CA ILE A 153 14.25 -6.01 -7.50
C ILE A 153 13.02 -5.90 -8.42
N PHE A 154 12.74 -4.73 -8.98
CA PHE A 154 11.61 -4.51 -9.90
C PHE A 154 11.73 -5.38 -11.15
N ASP A 155 12.92 -5.45 -11.75
CA ASP A 155 13.19 -6.25 -12.94
C ASP A 155 12.98 -7.72 -12.67
N ARG A 156 13.51 -8.23 -11.54
CA ARG A 156 13.34 -9.63 -11.15
C ARG A 156 11.86 -10.02 -11.03
N TYR A 157 11.05 -9.22 -10.32
CA TYR A 157 9.62 -9.52 -10.18
C TYR A 157 8.86 -9.38 -11.49
N SER A 158 9.16 -8.34 -12.29
CA SER A 158 8.52 -8.11 -13.58
C SER A 158 8.82 -9.24 -14.56
N ASN A 159 10.07 -9.68 -14.63
CA ASN A 159 10.49 -10.81 -15.45
C ASN A 159 9.79 -12.10 -15.03
N LEU A 160 9.69 -12.39 -13.72
CA LEU A 160 9.00 -13.58 -13.24
C LEU A 160 7.51 -13.58 -13.62
N ILE A 161 6.82 -12.46 -13.41
CA ILE A 161 5.39 -12.30 -13.75
C ILE A 161 5.19 -12.42 -15.26
N ASN A 162 6.00 -11.74 -16.07
CA ASN A 162 5.89 -11.75 -17.52
C ASN A 162 6.21 -13.12 -18.12
N SER A 163 7.25 -13.81 -17.63
CA SER A 163 7.56 -15.18 -18.06
C SER A 163 6.41 -16.13 -17.75
N PHE A 164 5.83 -16.04 -16.56
CA PHE A 164 4.70 -16.89 -16.18
C PHE A 164 3.45 -16.59 -17.00
N GLY A 165 3.11 -15.31 -17.21
CA GLY A 165 2.01 -14.90 -18.08
C GLY A 165 2.18 -15.39 -19.52
N SER A 166 3.37 -15.21 -20.09
CA SER A 166 3.69 -15.69 -21.44
C SER A 166 3.50 -17.20 -21.58
N VAL A 167 3.96 -17.98 -20.60
CA VAL A 167 3.81 -19.43 -20.59
C VAL A 167 2.34 -19.86 -20.52
N LEU A 168 1.52 -19.17 -19.72
CA LEU A 168 0.06 -19.41 -19.66
C LEU A 168 -0.66 -19.08 -20.97
N GLU A 169 -0.25 -18.02 -21.67
CA GLU A 169 -0.88 -17.61 -22.94
C GLU A 169 -0.56 -18.56 -24.09
N HIS A 170 0.64 -19.13 -24.12
CA HIS A 170 1.15 -19.87 -25.29
C HIS A 170 1.14 -21.39 -25.12
N ILE A 171 1.09 -21.91 -23.89
CA ILE A 171 1.14 -23.35 -23.65
C ILE A 171 -0.24 -23.84 -23.19
N PRO A 172 -0.95 -24.65 -24.01
CA PRO A 172 -2.27 -25.13 -23.65
C PRO A 172 -2.22 -26.20 -22.56
N ILE A 173 -3.38 -26.42 -21.94
CA ILE A 173 -3.65 -27.56 -21.05
C ILE A 173 -3.60 -28.85 -21.87
N ILE A 174 -2.94 -29.87 -21.35
CA ILE A 174 -2.88 -31.20 -21.99
C ILE A 174 -4.19 -31.96 -21.72
N GLU A 175 -4.64 -32.78 -22.66
CA GLU A 175 -5.84 -33.59 -22.47
C GLU A 175 -5.73 -34.49 -21.22
N GLY A 176 -6.72 -34.41 -20.33
CA GLY A 176 -6.73 -35.15 -19.06
C GLY A 176 -5.89 -34.54 -17.93
N GLU A 177 -5.19 -33.42 -18.18
CA GLU A 177 -4.43 -32.68 -17.16
C GLU A 177 -5.36 -31.88 -16.25
N SER A 178 -5.13 -31.94 -14.93
CA SER A 178 -5.84 -31.08 -13.98
C SER A 178 -5.30 -29.65 -14.03
N ILE A 179 -6.10 -28.67 -13.59
CA ILE A 179 -5.67 -27.27 -13.50
C ILE A 179 -4.43 -27.13 -12.61
N GLU A 180 -4.38 -27.87 -11.50
CA GLU A 180 -3.22 -27.87 -10.60
C GLU A 180 -1.96 -28.40 -11.30
N ALA A 181 -2.07 -29.53 -11.99
CA ALA A 181 -0.95 -30.11 -12.75
C ALA A 181 -0.47 -29.17 -13.85
N TYR A 182 -1.40 -28.51 -14.54
CA TYR A 182 -1.10 -27.48 -15.54
C TYR A 182 -0.29 -26.33 -14.93
N ILE A 183 -0.76 -25.74 -13.81
CA ILE A 183 -0.08 -24.62 -13.14
C ILE A 183 1.32 -25.03 -12.66
N LEU A 184 1.47 -26.22 -12.08
CA LEU A 184 2.77 -26.74 -11.65
C LEU A 184 3.73 -26.92 -12.83
N ARG A 185 3.23 -27.42 -13.97
CA ARG A 185 4.02 -27.53 -15.20
C ARG A 185 4.46 -26.16 -15.72
N MET A 186 3.59 -25.14 -15.68
CA MET A 186 3.95 -23.77 -16.09
C MET A 186 5.03 -23.19 -15.17
N ALA A 187 4.91 -23.40 -13.86
CA ALA A 187 5.89 -22.94 -12.87
C ALA A 187 7.27 -23.58 -13.09
N GLU A 188 7.31 -24.88 -13.37
CA GLU A 188 8.56 -25.60 -13.63
C GLU A 188 9.23 -25.15 -14.93
N ILE A 189 8.46 -24.83 -15.98
CA ILE A 189 8.99 -24.27 -17.23
C ILE A 189 9.67 -22.92 -16.96
N VAL A 190 8.99 -22.02 -16.24
CA VAL A 190 9.54 -20.69 -15.90
C VAL A 190 10.80 -20.84 -15.05
N LYS A 191 10.76 -21.68 -14.01
CA LYS A 191 11.91 -21.94 -13.14
C LYS A 191 13.15 -22.39 -13.93
N ASN A 192 12.97 -23.29 -14.90
CA ASN A 192 14.07 -23.80 -15.72
C ASN A 192 14.62 -22.77 -16.73
N GLN A 193 13.85 -21.74 -17.08
CA GLN A 193 14.33 -20.63 -17.90
C GLN A 193 15.23 -19.67 -17.13
N HIS A 194 15.00 -19.52 -15.82
CA HIS A 194 15.74 -18.58 -14.94
C HIS A 194 16.96 -19.20 -14.23
N LEU A 195 17.22 -20.50 -14.40
CA LEU A 195 18.39 -21.21 -13.86
C LEU A 195 19.56 -21.33 -14.87
N LYS A 196 19.45 -20.72 -16.06
CA LYS A 196 20.49 -20.65 -17.08
C LYS A 196 21.09 -19.25 -17.15
#